data_AF-A0A543EJ90-F1
#
_entry.id   AF-A0A543EJ90-F1
#
_cell.length_a   1.000
_cell.length_b   1.000
_cell.length_c   1.000
_cell.angle_alpha   90.00
_cell.angle_beta   90.00
_cell.angle_gamma   90.00
#
_symmetry.space_group_name_H-M   'P 1'
#
loop_
_entity.id
_entity.type
_entity.pdbx_description
1 polymer ?
#
loop_
_entity_poly.entity_id
_entity_poly.type
_entity_poly.pdbx_seq_one_letter_code
_entity_poly.pdbx_strand_id
1 'polypeptide(L)'
;MPTDASHKLIPMTTFVLEYYSHEGYADLQILNLMNNYANFLKKRLTLGMFVPLDREGNILKEPKNYTAWKSLNHNDGKRTDVAGFEEYAEYQKAEQNCMFEGFQVDYNGYSKVRITAAYDASIELSFNKNDLLPSGFNDVESLTVFDDIFLTSSALKAIGIIR
;
A
#
# COMPACT_ATOMS: atom_id res chain seq x y z
N MET A 1 21.30 -5.14 -9.20
CA MET A 1 20.13 -5.62 -8.43
C MET A 1 19.63 -4.42 -7.64
N PRO A 2 18.33 -4.07 -7.65
CA PRO A 2 17.86 -2.93 -6.88
C PRO A 2 18.09 -3.21 -5.39
N THR A 3 19.05 -2.50 -4.80
CA THR A 3 19.42 -2.49 -3.38
C THR A 3 18.42 -1.63 -2.61
N ASP A 4 17.83 -2.14 -1.53
CA ASP A 4 16.97 -1.50 -0.49
C ASP A 4 15.84 -0.53 -0.90
N ALA A 5 16.00 0.28 -1.95
CA ALA A 5 15.03 1.15 -2.59
C ALA A 5 13.80 0.44 -3.17
N SER A 6 13.79 -0.90 -3.27
CA SER A 6 12.69 -1.60 -3.93
C SER A 6 11.41 -1.73 -3.09
N HIS A 7 11.35 -1.20 -1.87
CA HIS A 7 10.10 -1.10 -1.10
C HIS A 7 9.76 0.34 -0.74
N LYS A 8 10.67 1.30 -0.93
CA LYS A 8 10.43 2.68 -0.53
C LYS A 8 9.74 3.42 -1.67
N LEU A 9 8.74 4.23 -1.33
CA LEU A 9 8.16 5.18 -2.26
C LEU A 9 9.20 6.27 -2.52
N ILE A 10 9.50 6.52 -3.79
CA ILE A 10 10.49 7.51 -4.21
C ILE A 10 9.91 8.38 -5.34
N PRO A 11 10.41 9.61 -5.52
CA PRO A 11 10.02 10.45 -6.66
C PRO A 11 10.30 9.77 -8.00
N MET A 12 9.51 10.10 -9.03
CA MET A 12 9.71 9.56 -10.38
C MET A 12 11.13 9.83 -10.91
N THR A 13 11.72 10.98 -10.57
CA THR A 13 13.08 11.33 -10.96
C THR A 13 14.12 10.38 -10.37
N THR A 14 14.02 10.08 -9.07
CA THR A 14 14.88 9.10 -8.39
C THR A 14 14.68 7.72 -9.00
N PHE A 15 13.44 7.31 -9.21
CA PHE A 15 13.11 6.01 -9.81
C PHE A 15 13.77 5.85 -11.20
N VAL A 16 13.67 6.86 -12.06
CA VAL A 16 14.30 6.82 -13.39
C VAL A 16 15.81 6.78 -13.28
N LEU A 17 16.44 7.61 -12.44
CA LEU A 17 17.90 7.62 -12.29
C LEU A 17 18.42 6.27 -11.80
N GLU A 18 17.77 5.65 -10.81
CA GLU A 18 18.20 4.37 -10.27
C GLU A 18 17.99 3.22 -11.27
N TYR A 19 16.85 3.16 -11.96
CA TYR A 19 16.51 2.05 -12.86
C TYR A 19 17.07 2.21 -14.28
N TYR A 20 17.44 3.42 -14.72
CA TYR A 20 17.99 3.68 -16.05
C TYR A 20 19.52 3.76 -16.08
N SER A 21 20.19 3.97 -14.94
CA SER A 21 21.63 4.31 -14.89
C SER A 21 22.59 3.21 -15.37
N HIS A 22 22.12 2.03 -15.77
CA HIS A 22 22.99 0.87 -16.04
C HIS A 22 22.95 0.30 -17.46
N GLU A 23 22.09 0.76 -18.38
CA GLU A 23 22.06 0.20 -19.74
C GLU A 23 22.04 1.27 -20.84
N GLY A 24 22.83 1.06 -21.90
CA GLY A 24 22.89 1.95 -23.08
C GLY A 24 21.59 2.00 -23.90
N TYR A 25 20.56 1.25 -23.49
CA TYR A 25 19.21 1.30 -24.03
C TYR A 25 18.23 0.73 -22.98
N ALA A 26 17.10 1.39 -22.71
CA ALA A 26 16.04 0.76 -21.92
C ALA A 26 15.30 -0.27 -22.79
N ASP A 27 15.26 -1.51 -22.34
CA ASP A 27 14.40 -2.52 -22.96
C ASP A 27 12.90 -2.20 -22.70
N LEU A 28 12.02 -2.90 -23.43
CA LEU A 28 10.57 -2.71 -23.30
C LEU A 28 10.07 -3.00 -21.87
N GLN A 29 10.76 -3.84 -21.10
CA GLN A 29 10.35 -4.18 -19.74
C GLN A 29 10.60 -3.01 -18.80
N ILE A 30 11.76 -2.37 -18.90
CA ILE A 30 12.11 -1.17 -18.12
C ILE A 30 11.15 -0.01 -18.45
N LEU A 31 10.83 0.20 -19.73
CA LEU A 31 9.86 1.24 -20.14
C LEU A 31 8.45 0.97 -19.57
N ASN A 32 8.01 -0.29 -19.58
CA ASN A 32 6.73 -0.67 -18.98
C ASN A 32 6.73 -0.46 -17.46
N LEU A 33 7.83 -0.82 -16.78
CA LEU A 33 7.99 -0.59 -15.36
C LEU A 33 7.94 0.91 -15.01
N MET A 34 8.63 1.76 -15.77
CA MET A 34 8.58 3.22 -15.61
C MET A 34 7.17 3.77 -15.81
N ASN A 35 6.45 3.31 -16.84
CA ASN A 35 5.08 3.73 -17.08
C ASN A 35 4.14 3.28 -15.95
N ASN A 36 4.30 2.04 -15.45
CA ASN A 36 3.50 1.53 -14.34
C ASN A 36 3.76 2.34 -13.06
N TYR A 37 5.02 2.67 -12.78
CA TYR A 37 5.39 3.48 -11.62
C TYR A 37 4.83 4.90 -11.73
N ALA A 38 5.00 5.56 -12.88
CA ALA A 38 4.42 6.89 -13.11
C ALA A 38 2.90 6.89 -12.95
N ASN A 39 2.21 5.87 -13.46
CA ASN A 39 0.77 5.72 -13.28
C ASN A 39 0.39 5.46 -11.81
N PHE A 40 1.21 4.72 -11.07
CA PHE A 40 1.04 4.51 -9.64
C PHE A 40 1.19 5.81 -8.85
N LEU A 41 2.24 6.59 -9.11
CA LEU A 41 2.48 7.90 -8.50
C LEU A 41 1.31 8.89 -8.72
N LYS A 42 0.68 8.83 -9.90
CA LYS A 42 -0.48 9.66 -10.24
C LYS A 42 -1.81 9.19 -9.64
N LYS A 43 -1.87 8.01 -8.99
CA LYS A 43 -3.12 7.54 -8.40
C LYS A 43 -3.54 8.48 -7.28
N ARG A 44 -4.82 8.84 -7.25
CA ARG A 44 -5.40 9.57 -6.11
C ARG A 44 -5.30 8.71 -4.86
N LEU A 45 -4.92 9.34 -3.75
CA LEU A 45 -4.87 8.67 -2.46
C LEU A 45 -6.28 8.40 -1.94
N THR A 46 -6.45 7.21 -1.36
CA THR A 46 -7.66 6.83 -0.64
C THR A 46 -7.28 6.10 0.64
N LEU A 47 -8.15 6.12 1.65
CA LEU A 47 -7.90 5.44 2.92
C LEU A 47 -7.59 3.94 2.74
N GLY A 48 -8.24 3.28 1.77
CA GLY A 48 -8.05 1.86 1.47
C GLY A 48 -6.67 1.48 0.95
N MET A 49 -5.83 2.45 0.58
CA MET A 49 -4.43 2.22 0.25
C MET A 49 -3.55 2.01 1.49
N PHE A 50 -4.04 2.32 2.69
CA PHE A 50 -3.25 2.28 3.92
C PHE A 50 -3.78 1.28 4.93
N VAL A 51 -5.10 1.11 4.99
CA VAL A 51 -5.75 0.21 5.94
C VAL A 51 -6.86 -0.61 5.26
N PRO A 52 -7.11 -1.86 5.68
CA PRO A 52 -8.15 -2.68 5.09
C PRO A 52 -9.55 -2.10 5.32
N LEU A 53 -10.33 -1.98 4.25
CA LEU A 53 -11.72 -1.51 4.28
C LEU A 53 -12.68 -2.60 3.80
N ASP A 54 -13.91 -2.57 4.32
CA ASP A 54 -15.01 -3.36 3.80
C ASP A 54 -15.57 -2.76 2.49
N ARG A 55 -16.65 -3.35 1.96
CA ARG A 55 -17.29 -2.88 0.72
C ARG A 55 -18.01 -1.54 0.86
N GLU A 56 -18.35 -1.15 2.07
CA GLU A 56 -19.03 0.10 2.40
C GLU A 56 -18.02 1.23 2.70
N GLY A 57 -16.73 0.91 2.76
CA GLY A 57 -15.65 1.85 3.06
C GLY A 57 -15.35 1.97 4.56
N ASN A 58 -15.90 1.10 5.41
CA ASN A 58 -15.57 1.07 6.83
C ASN A 58 -14.25 0.32 7.06
N ILE A 59 -13.52 0.76 8.08
CA ILE A 59 -12.27 0.12 8.47
C ILE A 59 -12.56 -1.26 9.06
N LEU A 60 -11.94 -2.29 8.49
CA LEU A 60 -11.95 -3.62 9.06
C LEU A 60 -10.94 -3.71 10.20
N LYS A 61 -11.37 -4.26 11.33
CA LYS A 61 -10.47 -4.53 12.45
C LYS A 61 -9.68 -5.81 12.16
N GLU A 62 -8.39 -5.79 12.44
CA GLU A 62 -7.57 -6.99 12.34
C GLU A 62 -8.12 -8.11 13.25
N PRO A 63 -8.42 -9.31 12.70
CA PRO A 63 -8.82 -10.45 13.50
C PRO A 63 -7.75 -10.85 14.50
N LYS A 64 -8.16 -11.37 15.66
CA LYS A 64 -7.19 -11.84 16.68
C LYS A 64 -6.30 -12.93 16.09
N ASN A 65 -4.99 -12.89 16.36
CA ASN A 65 -4.04 -13.88 15.83
C ASN A 65 -4.00 -13.96 14.28
N TYR A 66 -4.45 -12.91 13.57
CA TYR A 66 -4.47 -12.88 12.10
C TYR A 66 -3.10 -13.19 11.49
N THR A 67 -2.01 -12.59 12.00
CA THR A 67 -0.65 -12.84 11.51
C THR A 67 -0.26 -14.31 11.59
N ALA A 68 -0.56 -14.96 12.73
CA ALA A 68 -0.28 -16.39 12.91
C ALA A 68 -1.13 -17.24 11.96
N TRP A 69 -2.42 -16.93 11.83
CA TRP A 69 -3.32 -17.62 10.90
C TRP A 69 -2.85 -17.48 9.45
N LYS A 70 -2.48 -16.28 9.01
CA LYS A 70 -2.02 -15.96 7.65
C LYS A 70 -0.72 -16.67 7.29
N SER A 71 0.16 -16.91 8.26
CA SER A 71 1.44 -17.62 8.05
C SER A 71 1.29 -19.12 7.76
N LEU A 72 0.10 -19.70 8.00
CA LEU A 72 -0.15 -21.10 7.71
C LEU A 72 -0.26 -21.31 6.19
N ASN A 73 0.47 -22.30 5.66
CA ASN A 73 0.58 -22.58 4.22
C ASN A 73 -0.77 -22.70 3.46
N HIS A 74 -1.84 -23.08 4.14
CA HIS A 74 -3.17 -23.25 3.55
C HIS A 74 -4.03 -21.97 3.54
N ASN A 75 -3.50 -20.85 4.03
CA ASN A 75 -4.16 -19.54 4.07
C ASN A 75 -3.45 -18.54 3.13
N ASP A 76 -3.10 -18.99 1.92
CA ASP A 76 -2.41 -18.23 0.87
C ASP A 76 -3.32 -17.22 0.13
N GLY A 77 -4.54 -16.99 0.63
CA GLY A 77 -5.54 -16.13 0.01
C GLY A 77 -6.30 -16.77 -1.17
N LYS A 78 -6.04 -18.04 -1.50
CA LYS A 78 -6.78 -18.79 -2.55
C LYS A 78 -7.78 -19.79 -1.99
N ARG A 79 -7.89 -19.88 -0.67
CA ARG A 79 -8.78 -20.80 0.03
C ARG A 79 -10.24 -20.50 -0.34
N THR A 80 -10.94 -21.51 -0.84
CA THR A 80 -12.36 -21.42 -1.25
C THR A 80 -13.33 -21.78 -0.13
N ASP A 81 -12.87 -22.51 0.89
CA ASP A 81 -13.65 -22.88 2.07
C ASP A 81 -13.13 -22.12 3.31
N VAL A 82 -13.84 -21.07 3.68
CA VAL A 82 -13.51 -20.17 4.80
C VAL A 82 -14.51 -20.29 5.94
N ALA A 83 -15.29 -21.38 6.00
CA ALA A 83 -16.29 -21.60 7.04
C ALA A 83 -15.67 -21.47 8.44
N GLY A 84 -16.16 -20.51 9.23
CA GLY A 84 -15.66 -20.19 10.57
C GLY A 84 -14.44 -19.25 10.63
N PHE A 85 -13.97 -18.77 9.47
CA PHE A 85 -12.86 -17.80 9.33
C PHE A 85 -13.20 -16.67 8.34
N GLU A 86 -14.49 -16.36 8.18
CA GLU A 86 -14.99 -15.39 7.20
C GLU A 86 -14.34 -14.01 7.41
N GLU A 87 -14.22 -13.55 8.67
CA GLU A 87 -13.57 -12.28 9.02
C GLU A 87 -12.08 -12.25 8.60
N TYR A 88 -11.38 -13.38 8.69
CA TYR A 88 -9.97 -13.48 8.29
C TYR A 88 -9.83 -13.42 6.78
N ALA A 89 -10.71 -14.09 6.06
CA ALA A 89 -10.73 -14.07 4.60
C ALA A 89 -11.10 -12.69 4.05
N GLU A 90 -12.08 -12.02 4.67
CA GLU A 90 -12.48 -10.66 4.31
C GLU A 90 -11.33 -9.68 4.56
N TYR A 91 -10.72 -9.72 5.75
CA TYR A 91 -9.58 -8.88 6.08
C TYR A 91 -8.40 -9.12 5.14
N GLN A 92 -8.05 -10.39 4.87
CA GLN A 92 -6.97 -10.74 3.94
C GLN A 92 -7.22 -10.23 2.52
N LYS A 93 -8.47 -10.29 2.04
CA LYS A 93 -8.83 -9.76 0.73
C LYS A 93 -8.75 -8.24 0.70
N ALA A 94 -9.21 -7.57 1.74
CA ALA A 94 -9.14 -6.11 1.85
C ALA A 94 -7.69 -5.60 1.95
N GLU A 95 -6.82 -6.32 2.66
CA GLU A 95 -5.40 -6.01 2.81
C GLU A 95 -4.64 -6.06 1.46
N GLN A 96 -5.10 -6.83 0.48
CA GLN A 96 -4.51 -6.82 -0.88
C GLN A 96 -4.68 -5.48 -1.60
N ASN A 97 -5.63 -4.63 -1.18
CA ASN A 97 -5.81 -3.29 -1.70
C ASN A 97 -4.90 -2.26 -1.02
N CYS A 98 -4.27 -2.62 0.10
CA CYS A 98 -3.31 -1.75 0.78
C CYS A 98 -2.05 -1.65 -0.08
N MET A 99 -1.64 -0.42 -0.35
CA MET A 99 -0.46 -0.10 -1.15
C MET A 99 0.73 0.32 -0.28
N PHE A 100 0.47 0.77 0.95
CA PHE A 100 1.49 1.24 1.88
C PHE A 100 1.61 0.35 3.12
N GLU A 101 2.83 0.10 3.56
CA GLU A 101 3.12 -0.72 4.74
C GLU A 101 3.21 0.10 6.02
N GLY A 102 2.89 -0.55 7.14
CA GLY A 102 3.16 -0.04 8.48
C GLY A 102 2.20 1.04 8.98
N PHE A 103 1.10 1.32 8.30
CA PHE A 103 0.10 2.27 8.79
C PHE A 103 -0.89 1.63 9.76
N GLN A 104 -1.25 2.36 10.80
CA GLN A 104 -2.21 1.96 11.82
C GLN A 104 -3.20 3.08 12.08
N VAL A 105 -4.41 2.72 12.52
CA VAL A 105 -5.45 3.70 12.88
C VAL A 105 -5.16 4.24 14.28
N ASP A 106 -4.81 5.52 14.37
CA ASP A 106 -4.60 6.23 15.64
C ASP A 106 -5.93 6.81 16.18
N TYR A 107 -6.80 7.29 15.30
CA TYR A 107 -8.10 7.85 15.68
C TYR A 107 -9.18 7.54 14.65
N ASN A 108 -10.33 7.06 15.13
CA ASN A 108 -11.49 6.72 14.32
C ASN A 108 -12.72 7.49 14.81
N GLY A 109 -12.83 8.76 14.43
CA GLY A 109 -13.91 9.66 14.84
C GLY A 109 -15.15 9.59 13.96
N TYR A 110 -16.13 10.47 14.20
CA TYR A 110 -17.36 10.49 13.42
C TYR A 110 -17.16 10.90 11.95
N SER A 111 -16.40 11.97 11.70
CA SER A 111 -16.18 12.52 10.35
C SER A 111 -14.78 12.31 9.79
N LYS A 112 -13.85 11.83 10.63
CA LYS A 112 -12.43 11.80 10.32
C LYS A 112 -11.78 10.50 10.81
N VAL A 113 -10.90 9.95 9.98
CA VAL A 113 -9.96 8.88 10.34
C VAL A 113 -8.56 9.45 10.32
N ARG A 114 -7.77 9.12 11.32
CA ARG A 114 -6.35 9.39 11.36
C ARG A 114 -5.59 8.08 11.34
N ILE A 115 -4.56 8.02 10.51
CA ILE A 115 -3.61 6.94 10.48
C ILE A 115 -2.20 7.48 10.74
N THR A 116 -1.36 6.65 11.35
CA THR A 116 0.04 6.95 11.64
C THR A 116 0.92 5.81 11.19
N ALA A 117 2.12 6.10 10.72
CA ALA A 117 3.11 5.06 10.44
C ALA A 117 3.71 4.52 11.74
N ALA A 118 3.75 3.19 11.88
CA ALA A 118 4.28 2.51 13.07
C ALA A 118 5.79 2.69 13.23
N TYR A 119 6.51 2.98 12.14
CA TYR A 119 7.95 3.22 12.12
C TYR A 119 8.32 4.70 12.33
N ASP A 120 7.39 5.64 12.14
CA ASP A 120 7.60 7.06 12.37
C ASP A 120 6.25 7.75 12.68
N ALA A 121 6.04 8.06 13.97
CA ALA A 121 4.81 8.69 14.43
C ALA A 121 4.63 10.14 13.92
N SER A 122 5.67 10.77 13.34
CA SER A 122 5.53 12.08 12.70
C SER A 122 4.81 12.01 11.36
N ILE A 123 4.75 10.82 10.74
CA ILE A 123 4.00 10.55 9.51
C ILE A 123 2.55 10.25 9.89
N GLU A 124 1.75 11.31 9.94
CA GLU A 124 0.31 11.25 10.21
C GLU A 124 -0.48 11.69 8.97
N LEU A 125 -1.48 10.88 8.59
CA LEU A 125 -2.42 11.22 7.54
C LEU A 125 -3.85 11.23 8.08
N SER A 126 -4.67 12.09 7.49
CA SER A 126 -5.99 12.44 7.97
C SER A 126 -6.99 12.37 6.82
N PHE A 127 -7.99 11.51 6.94
CA PHE A 127 -8.98 11.22 5.90
C PHE A 127 -10.38 11.62 6.34
N ASN A 128 -11.17 12.15 5.41
CA ASN A 128 -12.59 12.36 5.62
C ASN A 128 -13.34 11.03 5.41
N LYS A 129 -14.27 10.70 6.30
CA LYS A 129 -15.01 9.42 6.23
C LYS A 129 -16.04 9.34 5.10
N ASN A 130 -16.50 10.48 4.59
CA ASN A 130 -17.55 10.51 3.58
C ASN A 130 -16.99 10.24 2.18
N ASP A 131 -15.80 10.75 1.87
CA ASP A 131 -15.16 10.59 0.55
C ASP A 131 -13.90 9.72 0.59
N LEU A 132 -13.40 9.37 1.78
CA LEU A 132 -12.19 8.58 2.01
C LEU A 132 -10.92 9.21 1.44
N LEU A 133 -10.92 10.53 1.24
CA LEU A 133 -9.79 11.29 0.70
C LEU A 133 -8.96 11.93 1.82
N PRO A 134 -7.63 12.02 1.65
CA PRO A 134 -6.78 12.68 2.61
C PRO A 134 -6.88 14.20 2.52
N SER A 135 -6.61 14.87 3.64
CA SER A 135 -6.42 16.31 3.70
C SER A 135 -4.96 16.67 3.39
N GLY A 136 -4.72 17.52 2.39
CA GLY A 136 -3.39 18.09 2.11
C GLY A 136 -2.52 17.29 1.13
N PHE A 137 -2.93 16.09 0.73
CA PHE A 137 -2.24 15.23 -0.21
C PHE A 137 -3.21 14.80 -1.31
N ASN A 138 -2.80 14.84 -2.58
CA ASN A 138 -3.72 14.58 -3.70
C ASN A 138 -3.52 13.18 -4.30
N ASP A 139 -2.27 12.78 -4.43
CA ASP A 139 -1.84 11.59 -5.13
C ASP A 139 -0.68 10.90 -4.40
N VAL A 140 -0.34 9.70 -4.86
CA VAL A 140 0.74 8.91 -4.26
C VAL A 140 2.07 9.68 -4.28
N GLU A 141 2.38 10.41 -5.34
CA GLU A 141 3.61 11.20 -5.45
C GLU A 141 3.76 12.23 -4.34
N SER A 142 2.66 12.85 -3.90
CA SER A 142 2.69 13.83 -2.82
C SER A 142 3.18 13.27 -1.47
N LEU A 143 3.18 11.95 -1.28
CA LEU A 143 3.74 11.31 -0.08
C LEU A 143 5.28 11.22 -0.10
N THR A 144 5.93 11.50 -1.23
CA THR A 144 7.41 11.49 -1.31
C THR A 144 8.08 12.62 -0.51
N VAL A 145 7.28 13.54 0.06
CA VAL A 145 7.75 14.50 1.06
C VAL A 145 8.20 13.82 2.36
N PHE A 146 7.66 12.63 2.63
CA PHE A 146 8.09 11.79 3.73
C PHE A 146 9.20 10.89 3.22
N ASP A 147 10.34 10.88 3.93
CA ASP A 147 11.45 10.02 3.53
C ASP A 147 11.01 8.56 3.64
N ASP A 148 10.35 8.12 4.71
CA ASP A 148 10.23 6.68 4.99
C ASP A 148 8.85 6.07 4.69
N ILE A 149 8.30 6.29 3.49
CA ILE A 149 7.07 5.59 3.08
C ILE A 149 7.41 4.27 2.38
N PHE A 150 6.85 3.17 2.86
CA PHE A 150 7.08 1.83 2.31
C PHE A 150 5.85 1.27 1.57
N LEU A 151 6.09 0.50 0.52
CA LEU A 151 5.12 -0.11 -0.38
C LEU A 151 4.91 -1.58 -0.03
N THR A 152 3.65 -2.04 -0.11
CA THR A 152 3.32 -3.45 0.11
C THR A 152 3.85 -4.34 -1.00
N SER A 153 4.05 -5.62 -0.70
CA SER A 153 4.28 -6.64 -1.74
C SER A 153 3.22 -6.61 -2.86
N SER A 154 1.95 -6.33 -2.51
CA SER A 154 0.85 -6.18 -3.47
C SER A 154 1.04 -4.96 -4.38
N ALA A 155 1.47 -3.82 -3.83
CA ALA A 155 1.80 -2.62 -4.61
C ALA A 155 2.96 -2.87 -5.58
N LEU A 156 4.05 -3.47 -5.08
CA LEU A 156 5.22 -3.80 -5.88
C LEU A 156 4.86 -4.72 -7.06
N LYS A 157 4.06 -5.75 -6.80
CA LYS A 157 3.54 -6.63 -7.86
C LYS A 157 2.66 -5.86 -8.85
N ALA A 158 1.82 -4.94 -8.38
CA ALA A 158 0.95 -4.13 -9.24
C ALA A 158 1.72 -3.17 -10.16
N ILE A 159 2.92 -2.72 -9.76
CA ILE A 159 3.80 -1.89 -10.61
C ILE A 159 4.75 -2.72 -11.50
N GLY A 160 4.76 -4.04 -11.36
CA GLY A 160 5.59 -4.94 -12.17
C GLY A 160 6.93 -5.31 -11.55
N ILE A 161 7.13 -5.03 -10.25
CA ILE A 161 8.28 -5.51 -9.49
C ILE A 161 7.88 -6.86 -8.86
N ILE A 162 8.33 -7.96 -9.49
CA ILE A 162 8.09 -9.32 -9.02
C ILE A 162 9.27 -9.73 -8.12
N ARG A 163 8.96 -10.18 -6.90
CA ARG A 163 9.88 -10.87 -6.00
C ARG A 163 9.39 -12.29 -5.79
#